data_AF-A0A2S1SGB4-F1
#
_entry.id   AF-A0A2S1SGB4-F1
#
_cell.length_a   1.000
_cell.length_b   1.000
_cell.length_c   1.000
_cell.angle_alpha   90.00
_cell.angle_beta   90.00
_cell.angle_gamma   90.00
#
_symmetry.space_group_name_H-M   'P 1'
#
loop_
_entity.id
_entity.type
_entity.pdbx_description
1 polymer ?
#
loop_
_entity_poly.entity_id
_entity_poly.type
_entity_poly.pdbx_seq_one_letter_code
_entity_poly.pdbx_strand_id
1 'polypeptide(L)'
;MRILKKILIAVAALAVLLLLVNKGVNIWVNRKLPELLSDKNKTAYHIAYDSIKIDVWDGSIKVKGIRLTPKKAVKDTVNKAGIYARIESVEVKDFSSMAVLFSNKIKARSITVNKPEIVFYKKTDNAMNSSKSIGSEVVKPFESIVTVSDLYLNHGDVKIIYVKNNKPVLNAANINIKLEGITVSDDILKRTIPFDYKTYSFSCDSLYFKNNAVYHIKAKNIQTETNGLSLKDFEMVPEMTRRQFVAYTPIEKDLYTLKAAGLDIRKMDWGFKDGKLYFSADALVLDKVNANIYRSKEPVDRPTPTHLYNRMLRDVTFPLRVDTLKLKDSDIVYEEEISFEKGPGKISFNKFNLTALNIKSDEGHDKMADVKIRMHCLFMNASPMKVDWNFNVLDKTDGFNIKGSILNFNIKNLVSFTKNYSNMMQEGVFDEVYFNINGNDIESKGEFAMKYHDVKVALYKKKDPNKKNKLKTAIANLLVKNDSKDKVKNVAVSVKRNPKTSFYNFFWLNIQEGLKKILI
;
A
#
# COMPACT_ATOMS: atom_id res chain seq x y z
N MET A 1 8.07 -6.61 -76.93
CA MET A 1 7.36 -7.84 -76.50
C MET A 1 8.18 -8.83 -75.67
N ARG A 2 9.45 -9.16 -76.00
CA ARG A 2 10.25 -10.17 -75.25
C ARG A 2 10.54 -9.80 -73.78
N ILE A 3 10.76 -8.52 -73.49
CA ILE A 3 11.03 -8.02 -72.13
C ILE A 3 9.76 -8.14 -71.26
N LEU A 4 8.60 -7.76 -71.79
CA LEU A 4 7.31 -7.87 -71.11
C LEU A 4 6.98 -9.32 -70.72
N LYS A 5 7.24 -10.29 -71.61
CA LYS A 5 7.10 -11.72 -71.31
C LYS A 5 8.02 -12.19 -70.18
N LYS A 6 9.29 -11.76 -70.17
CA LYS A 6 10.25 -12.11 -69.11
C LYS A 6 9.84 -11.52 -67.76
N ILE A 7 9.34 -10.28 -67.74
CA ILE A 7 8.81 -9.64 -66.54
C ILE A 7 7.56 -10.38 -66.04
N LEU A 8 6.62 -10.73 -66.92
CA LEU A 8 5.44 -11.52 -66.56
C LEU A 8 5.77 -12.90 -66.01
N ILE A 9 6.75 -13.59 -66.59
CA ILE A 9 7.23 -14.89 -66.09
C ILE A 9 7.91 -14.72 -64.73
N ALA A 10 8.71 -13.68 -64.52
CA ALA A 10 9.35 -13.40 -63.24
C ALA A 10 8.32 -13.06 -62.15
N VAL A 11 7.30 -12.27 -62.47
CA VAL A 11 6.19 -11.93 -61.55
C VAL A 11 5.34 -13.17 -61.24
N ALA A 12 5.03 -14.01 -62.24
CA ALA A 12 4.30 -15.26 -62.03
C ALA A 12 5.11 -16.26 -61.20
N ALA A 13 6.41 -16.40 -61.46
CA ALA A 13 7.31 -17.25 -60.67
C ALA A 13 7.42 -16.75 -59.22
N LEU A 14 7.51 -15.43 -59.01
CA LEU A 14 7.49 -14.83 -57.68
C LEU A 14 6.15 -15.06 -56.97
N ALA A 15 5.02 -14.95 -57.68
CA ALA A 15 3.70 -15.25 -57.13
C ALA A 15 3.56 -16.73 -56.73
N VAL A 16 4.03 -17.65 -57.56
CA VAL A 16 4.06 -19.10 -57.24
C VAL A 16 4.99 -19.38 -56.06
N LEU A 17 6.16 -18.74 -56.00
CA LEU A 17 7.07 -18.85 -54.86
C LEU A 17 6.40 -18.34 -53.57
N LEU A 18 5.73 -17.20 -53.62
CA LEU A 18 4.97 -16.65 -52.48
C LEU A 18 3.83 -17.60 -52.05
N LEU A 19 3.13 -18.24 -52.99
CA LEU A 19 2.11 -19.25 -52.69
C LEU A 19 2.72 -20.52 -52.07
N LEU A 20 3.87 -20.99 -52.55
CA LEU A 20 4.57 -22.16 -51.99
C LEU A 20 5.14 -21.87 -50.61
N VAL A 21 5.72 -20.68 -50.40
CA VAL A 21 6.17 -20.20 -49.09
C VAL A 21 4.97 -20.10 -48.15
N ASN A 22 3.86 -19.51 -48.58
CA ASN A 22 2.62 -19.44 -47.80
C ASN A 22 2.14 -20.84 -47.39
N LYS A 23 2.04 -21.76 -48.35
CA LYS A 23 1.66 -23.15 -48.06
C LYS A 23 2.66 -23.83 -47.12
N GLY A 24 3.96 -23.56 -47.26
CA GLY A 24 5.03 -24.05 -46.39
C GLY A 24 4.93 -23.53 -44.96
N VAL A 25 4.69 -22.23 -44.77
CA VAL A 25 4.45 -21.60 -43.46
C VAL A 25 3.18 -22.18 -42.84
N ASN A 26 2.09 -22.26 -43.61
CA ASN A 26 0.82 -22.79 -43.13
C ASN A 26 0.97 -24.26 -42.70
N ILE A 27 1.70 -25.09 -43.46
CA ILE A 27 2.05 -26.47 -43.06
C ILE A 27 2.92 -26.49 -41.80
N TRP A 28 3.95 -25.65 -41.72
CA TRP A 28 4.85 -25.60 -40.58
C TRP A 28 4.10 -25.21 -39.30
N VAL A 29 3.29 -24.15 -39.33
CA VAL A 29 2.54 -23.69 -38.15
C VAL A 29 1.47 -24.72 -37.78
N ASN A 30 0.75 -25.29 -38.75
CA ASN A 30 -0.25 -26.34 -38.49
C ASN A 30 0.35 -27.68 -38.02
N ARG A 31 1.65 -27.92 -38.18
CA ARG A 31 2.34 -29.09 -37.59
C ARG A 31 2.96 -28.76 -36.23
N LYS A 32 3.77 -27.70 -36.18
CA LYS A 32 4.61 -27.35 -35.04
C LYS A 32 3.80 -26.80 -33.88
N LEU A 33 2.79 -25.98 -34.15
CA LEU A 33 2.00 -25.36 -33.09
C LEU A 33 1.11 -26.39 -32.37
N PRO A 34 0.43 -27.30 -33.08
CA PRO A 34 -0.23 -28.43 -32.42
C PRO A 34 0.74 -29.34 -31.67
N GLU A 35 1.97 -29.58 -32.13
CA GLU A 35 2.96 -30.33 -31.34
C GLU A 35 3.29 -29.64 -30.01
N LEU A 36 3.54 -28.32 -30.03
CA LEU A 36 3.81 -27.52 -28.84
C LEU A 36 2.62 -27.47 -27.86
N LEU A 37 1.40 -27.58 -28.38
CA LEU A 37 0.16 -27.54 -27.61
C LEU A 37 -0.40 -28.93 -27.28
N SER A 38 0.09 -30.01 -27.91
CA SER A 38 -0.41 -31.38 -27.73
C SER A 38 -0.08 -31.96 -26.35
N ASP A 39 -0.70 -33.09 -26.00
CA ASP A 39 -0.35 -33.85 -24.78
C ASP A 39 1.13 -34.28 -24.72
N LYS A 40 1.80 -34.37 -25.88
CA LYS A 40 3.22 -34.67 -26.03
C LYS A 40 4.14 -33.47 -25.72
N ASN A 41 3.59 -32.30 -25.41
CA ASN A 41 4.40 -31.15 -25.04
C ASN A 41 5.27 -31.46 -23.80
N LYS A 42 6.48 -30.90 -23.72
CA LYS A 42 7.42 -31.14 -22.60
C LYS A 42 7.10 -30.33 -21.34
N THR A 43 6.06 -29.49 -21.37
CA THR A 43 5.71 -28.63 -20.24
C THR A 43 5.02 -29.42 -19.13
N ALA A 44 4.99 -28.83 -17.93
CA ALA A 44 4.27 -29.39 -16.79
C ALA A 44 2.73 -29.29 -16.91
N TYR A 45 2.20 -28.76 -18.02
CA TYR A 45 0.78 -28.45 -18.20
C TYR A 45 0.17 -29.11 -19.46
N HIS A 46 -1.08 -29.56 -19.33
CA HIS A 46 -1.93 -29.83 -20.49
C HIS A 46 -2.50 -28.50 -20.99
N ILE A 47 -2.34 -28.25 -22.29
CA ILE A 47 -2.85 -27.06 -22.96
C ILE A 47 -3.86 -27.55 -23.99
N ALA A 48 -5.12 -27.16 -23.85
CA ALA A 48 -6.17 -27.43 -24.83
C ALA A 48 -6.67 -26.12 -25.43
N TYR A 49 -7.24 -26.18 -26.63
CA TYR A 49 -7.84 -25.05 -27.33
C TYR A 49 -8.97 -25.56 -28.22
N ASP A 50 -9.94 -24.69 -28.55
CA ASP A 50 -11.09 -25.06 -29.37
C ASP A 50 -10.80 -24.89 -30.86
N SER A 51 -10.11 -23.81 -31.23
CA SER A 51 -9.71 -23.57 -32.60
C SER A 51 -8.48 -22.68 -32.69
N ILE A 52 -7.74 -22.86 -33.78
CA ILE A 52 -6.67 -21.97 -34.20
C ILE A 52 -6.89 -21.56 -35.65
N LYS A 53 -6.79 -20.26 -35.93
CA LYS A 53 -6.75 -19.70 -37.27
C LYS A 53 -5.43 -18.97 -37.47
N ILE A 54 -4.77 -19.26 -38.58
CA ILE A 54 -3.51 -18.64 -38.98
C ILE A 54 -3.73 -18.04 -40.34
N ASP A 55 -3.52 -16.73 -40.45
CA ASP A 55 -3.45 -16.02 -41.71
C ASP A 55 -2.01 -15.57 -41.93
N VAL A 56 -1.33 -16.21 -42.88
CA VAL A 56 0.07 -15.95 -43.19
C VAL A 56 0.24 -14.66 -43.99
N TRP A 57 -0.79 -14.25 -44.74
CA TRP A 57 -0.78 -13.02 -45.55
C TRP A 57 -0.96 -11.80 -44.66
N ASP A 58 -1.94 -11.86 -43.76
CA ASP A 58 -2.20 -10.80 -42.78
C ASP A 58 -1.26 -10.88 -41.56
N GLY A 59 -0.41 -11.92 -41.48
CA GLY A 59 0.50 -12.15 -40.37
C GLY A 59 -0.25 -12.25 -39.04
N SER A 60 -1.39 -12.94 -38.99
CA SER A 60 -2.21 -13.06 -37.79
C SER A 60 -2.40 -14.49 -37.30
N ILE A 61 -2.37 -14.70 -35.99
CA ILE A 61 -2.72 -15.97 -35.34
C ILE A 61 -3.83 -15.69 -34.34
N LYS A 62 -4.93 -16.42 -34.41
CA LYS A 62 -6.04 -16.33 -33.45
C LYS A 62 -6.34 -17.70 -32.88
N VAL A 63 -6.16 -17.84 -31.57
CA VAL A 63 -6.48 -19.06 -30.81
C VAL A 63 -7.67 -18.77 -29.93
N LYS A 64 -8.67 -19.66 -29.90
CA LYS A 64 -9.88 -19.52 -29.07
C LYS A 64 -10.03 -20.66 -28.08
N GLY A 65 -10.62 -20.33 -26.92
CA GLY A 65 -11.04 -21.31 -25.92
C GLY A 65 -9.88 -22.07 -25.29
N ILE A 66 -8.80 -21.37 -24.93
CA ILE A 66 -7.60 -21.99 -24.36
C ILE A 66 -7.89 -22.43 -22.93
N ARG A 67 -7.45 -23.63 -22.58
CA ARG A 67 -7.54 -24.22 -21.24
C ARG A 67 -6.18 -24.75 -20.81
N LEU A 68 -5.71 -24.31 -19.65
CA LEU A 68 -4.46 -24.74 -19.04
C LEU A 68 -4.75 -25.52 -17.76
N THR A 69 -4.19 -26.72 -17.63
CA THR A 69 -4.30 -27.53 -16.40
C THR A 69 -2.98 -28.23 -16.06
N PRO A 70 -2.58 -28.35 -14.78
CA PRO A 70 -1.36 -29.06 -14.41
C PRO A 70 -1.46 -30.56 -14.72
N LYS A 71 -0.47 -31.14 -15.43
CA LYS A 71 -0.44 -32.60 -15.73
C LYS A 71 -0.47 -33.47 -14.47
N LYS A 72 0.12 -32.97 -13.38
CA LYS A 72 0.14 -33.65 -12.08
C LYS A 72 -1.25 -33.70 -11.42
N ALA A 73 -2.08 -32.67 -11.62
CA ALA A 73 -3.43 -32.61 -11.03
C ALA A 73 -4.40 -33.63 -11.66
N VAL A 74 -4.11 -34.11 -12.87
CA VAL A 74 -4.87 -35.17 -13.54
C VAL A 74 -4.64 -36.55 -12.88
N LYS A 75 -3.48 -36.75 -12.23
CA LYS A 75 -3.10 -38.03 -11.61
C LYS A 75 -3.34 -38.09 -10.09
N ASP A 76 -3.50 -36.94 -9.44
CA ASP A 76 -3.65 -36.81 -7.99
C ASP A 76 -4.70 -35.72 -7.68
N THR A 77 -5.95 -36.13 -7.47
CA THR A 77 -7.09 -35.24 -7.18
C THR A 77 -6.96 -34.49 -5.85
N VAL A 78 -6.08 -34.96 -4.95
CA VAL A 78 -5.79 -34.31 -3.67
C VAL A 78 -4.82 -33.13 -3.89
N ASN A 79 -3.98 -33.22 -4.92
CA ASN A 79 -2.90 -32.26 -5.17
C ASN A 79 -3.25 -31.24 -6.25
N LYS A 80 -4.23 -30.38 -5.96
CA LYS A 80 -4.71 -29.33 -6.87
C LYS A 80 -3.70 -28.20 -7.13
N ALA A 81 -2.49 -28.27 -6.58
CA ALA A 81 -1.51 -27.20 -6.70
C ALA A 81 -1.06 -26.99 -8.16
N GLY A 82 -0.94 -25.73 -8.56
CA GLY A 82 -0.56 -25.33 -9.91
C GLY A 82 -1.45 -24.24 -10.48
N ILE A 83 -1.13 -23.82 -11.70
CA ILE A 83 -1.84 -22.78 -12.43
C ILE A 83 -2.92 -23.42 -13.31
N TYR A 84 -4.13 -22.91 -13.20
CA TYR A 84 -5.25 -23.21 -14.07
C TYR A 84 -5.61 -21.93 -14.79
N ALA A 85 -5.88 -22.03 -16.10
CA ALA A 85 -6.30 -20.87 -16.86
C ALA A 85 -7.40 -21.23 -17.85
N ARG A 86 -8.36 -20.34 -18.03
CA ARG A 86 -9.29 -20.32 -19.16
C ARG A 86 -9.10 -18.99 -19.87
N ILE A 87 -8.90 -19.00 -21.17
CA ILE A 87 -8.68 -17.77 -21.94
C ILE A 87 -9.63 -17.81 -23.14
N GLU A 88 -10.46 -16.79 -23.28
CA GLU A 88 -11.44 -16.74 -24.37
C GLU A 88 -10.72 -16.68 -25.72
N SER A 89 -9.73 -15.79 -25.86
CA SER A 89 -8.90 -15.75 -27.05
C SER A 89 -7.51 -15.15 -26.83
N VAL A 90 -6.57 -15.60 -27.65
CA VAL A 90 -5.26 -14.97 -27.83
C VAL A 90 -5.11 -14.61 -29.30
N GLU A 91 -4.75 -13.36 -29.56
CA GLU A 91 -4.51 -12.83 -30.91
C GLU A 91 -3.07 -12.35 -31.02
N VAL A 92 -2.39 -12.80 -32.06
CA VAL A 92 -1.06 -12.34 -32.48
C VAL A 92 -1.24 -11.57 -33.79
N LYS A 93 -0.69 -10.36 -33.90
CA LYS A 93 -0.76 -9.55 -35.12
C LYS A 93 0.63 -9.20 -35.65
N ASP A 94 0.72 -9.07 -36.97
CA ASP A 94 1.93 -8.79 -37.74
C ASP A 94 3.10 -9.73 -37.40
N PHE A 95 2.86 -11.04 -37.35
CA PHE A 95 3.94 -12.01 -37.17
C PHE A 95 4.76 -12.19 -38.46
N SER A 96 6.08 -12.28 -38.33
CA SER A 96 6.99 -12.46 -39.45
C SER A 96 7.06 -13.92 -39.88
N SER A 97 6.39 -14.24 -40.99
CA SER A 97 6.44 -15.56 -41.64
C SER A 97 7.86 -16.01 -41.98
N MET A 98 8.73 -15.05 -42.33
CA MET A 98 10.16 -15.30 -42.60
C MET A 98 10.90 -15.70 -41.32
N ALA A 99 10.68 -14.99 -40.20
CA ALA A 99 11.30 -15.35 -38.92
C ALA A 99 10.88 -16.76 -38.47
N VAL A 100 9.60 -17.10 -38.63
CA VAL A 100 9.09 -18.43 -38.27
C VAL A 100 9.81 -19.56 -39.02
N LEU A 101 10.03 -19.40 -40.34
CA LEU A 101 10.69 -20.40 -41.17
C LEU A 101 12.20 -20.54 -40.89
N PHE A 102 12.90 -19.42 -40.66
CA PHE A 102 14.37 -19.40 -40.65
C PHE A 102 14.98 -19.31 -39.25
N SER A 103 14.26 -18.82 -38.23
CA SER A 103 14.77 -18.69 -36.86
C SER A 103 14.04 -19.55 -35.84
N ASN A 104 13.00 -20.29 -36.23
CA ASN A 104 12.10 -21.03 -35.31
C ASN A 104 11.49 -20.13 -34.20
N LYS A 105 11.46 -18.80 -34.39
CA LYS A 105 10.88 -17.83 -33.44
C LYS A 105 9.65 -17.14 -34.03
N ILE A 106 8.66 -16.88 -33.19
CA ILE A 106 7.52 -16.03 -33.54
C ILE A 106 7.89 -14.58 -33.19
N LYS A 107 8.26 -13.79 -34.20
CA LYS A 107 8.43 -12.35 -34.06
C LYS A 107 7.14 -11.66 -34.49
N ALA A 108 6.46 -10.96 -33.60
CA ALA A 108 5.19 -10.29 -33.90
C ALA A 108 5.16 -8.86 -33.37
N ARG A 109 4.27 -8.03 -33.92
CA ARG A 109 4.08 -6.67 -33.40
C ARG A 109 3.36 -6.70 -32.06
N SER A 110 2.25 -7.44 -31.96
CA SER A 110 1.45 -7.45 -30.74
C SER A 110 0.88 -8.82 -30.39
N ILE A 111 0.72 -9.04 -29.08
CA ILE A 111 -0.11 -10.11 -28.51
C ILE A 111 -1.24 -9.48 -27.71
N THR A 112 -2.46 -9.94 -27.94
CA THR A 112 -3.65 -9.58 -27.16
C THR A 112 -4.25 -10.81 -26.52
N VAL A 113 -4.42 -10.79 -25.20
CA VAL A 113 -5.04 -11.86 -24.41
C VAL A 113 -6.38 -11.35 -23.90
N ASN A 114 -7.49 -11.93 -24.36
CA ASN A 114 -8.84 -11.51 -24.00
C ASN A 114 -9.46 -12.46 -22.98
N LYS A 115 -9.95 -11.88 -21.88
CA LYS A 115 -10.61 -12.53 -20.76
C LYS A 115 -9.86 -13.77 -20.24
N PRO A 116 -8.59 -13.63 -19.83
CA PRO A 116 -7.92 -14.70 -19.11
C PRO A 116 -8.47 -14.81 -17.69
N GLU A 117 -9.04 -15.95 -17.33
CA GLU A 117 -9.37 -16.33 -15.97
C GLU A 117 -8.27 -17.26 -15.43
N ILE A 118 -7.44 -16.78 -14.51
CA ILE A 118 -6.28 -17.50 -13.98
C ILE A 118 -6.50 -17.81 -12.50
N VAL A 119 -6.36 -19.07 -12.11
CA VAL A 119 -6.40 -19.51 -10.71
C VAL A 119 -5.10 -20.25 -10.39
N PHE A 120 -4.35 -19.72 -9.44
CA PHE A 120 -3.14 -20.34 -8.92
C PHE A 120 -3.39 -20.94 -7.53
N TYR A 121 -3.32 -22.27 -7.45
CA TYR A 121 -3.42 -23.01 -6.20
C TYR A 121 -2.03 -23.25 -5.61
N LYS A 122 -1.79 -22.71 -4.41
CA LYS A 122 -0.49 -22.75 -3.72
C LYS A 122 -0.53 -23.66 -2.50
N LYS A 123 0.53 -24.45 -2.29
CA LYS A 123 0.63 -25.42 -1.18
C LYS A 123 0.99 -24.77 0.16
N THR A 124 1.91 -23.80 0.17
CA THR A 124 2.52 -23.23 1.39
C THR A 124 2.27 -21.73 1.50
N ASP A 125 2.27 -21.20 2.73
CA ASP A 125 2.02 -19.78 3.02
C ASP A 125 3.22 -18.86 2.69
N ASN A 126 4.39 -19.43 2.39
CA ASN A 126 5.62 -18.66 2.17
C ASN A 126 5.49 -17.73 0.96
N ALA A 127 5.71 -16.43 1.14
CA ALA A 127 5.74 -15.44 0.06
C ALA A 127 6.60 -15.93 -1.14
N MET A 128 6.18 -15.60 -2.37
CA MET A 128 6.98 -15.83 -3.58
C MET A 128 8.23 -14.94 -3.53
N ASN A 129 9.22 -15.36 -2.75
CA ASN A 129 10.48 -14.65 -2.56
C ASN A 129 11.54 -15.25 -3.49
N SER A 130 11.43 -14.99 -4.79
CA SER A 130 12.55 -15.18 -5.73
C SER A 130 12.45 -14.24 -6.92
N SER A 131 12.59 -12.93 -6.70
CA SER A 131 12.69 -11.94 -7.79
C SER A 131 13.85 -12.23 -8.76
N LYS A 132 14.87 -12.98 -8.33
CA LYS A 132 16.00 -13.42 -9.18
C LYS A 132 15.62 -14.49 -10.23
N SER A 133 14.41 -15.07 -10.17
CA SER A 133 14.05 -16.22 -11.02
C SER A 133 13.20 -15.84 -12.25
N ILE A 134 12.60 -14.64 -12.28
CA ILE A 134 11.68 -14.25 -13.37
C ILE A 134 12.40 -14.08 -14.71
N GLY A 135 13.59 -13.45 -14.72
CA GLY A 135 14.36 -13.25 -15.95
C GLY A 135 14.78 -14.56 -16.60
N SER A 136 15.36 -15.48 -15.82
CA SER A 136 15.89 -16.76 -16.33
C SER A 136 14.83 -17.86 -16.50
N GLU A 137 13.78 -17.90 -15.67
CA GLU A 137 12.78 -18.97 -15.69
C GLU A 137 11.54 -18.63 -16.50
N VAL A 138 11.25 -17.34 -16.71
CA VAL A 138 10.02 -16.90 -17.41
C VAL A 138 10.35 -16.12 -18.69
N VAL A 139 11.06 -14.99 -18.56
CA VAL A 139 11.25 -14.08 -19.70
C VAL A 139 12.19 -14.64 -20.75
N LYS A 140 13.35 -15.19 -20.36
CA LYS A 140 14.31 -15.77 -21.32
C LYS A 140 13.72 -16.97 -22.09
N PRO A 141 13.06 -17.96 -21.46
CA PRO A 141 12.37 -19.03 -22.20
C PRO A 141 11.27 -18.48 -23.12
N PHE A 142 10.51 -17.48 -22.68
CA PHE A 142 9.50 -16.86 -23.53
C PHE A 142 10.11 -16.13 -24.74
N GLU A 143 11.13 -15.29 -24.53
CA GLU A 143 11.85 -14.55 -25.58
C GLU A 143 12.55 -15.48 -26.59
N SER A 144 12.96 -16.68 -26.14
CA SER A 144 13.51 -17.70 -27.04
C SER A 144 12.48 -18.27 -28.04
N ILE A 145 11.18 -18.14 -27.75
CA ILE A 145 10.08 -18.68 -28.57
C ILE A 145 9.32 -17.55 -29.27
N VAL A 146 9.04 -16.46 -28.55
CA VAL A 146 8.17 -15.37 -28.96
C VAL A 146 8.81 -14.02 -28.61
N THR A 147 8.95 -13.16 -29.61
CA THR A 147 9.36 -11.77 -29.43
C THR A 147 8.23 -10.84 -29.86
N VAL A 148 7.80 -9.94 -28.98
CA VAL A 148 6.74 -8.98 -29.26
C VAL A 148 7.11 -7.56 -28.88
N SER A 149 6.61 -6.60 -29.66
CA SER A 149 6.74 -5.18 -29.33
C SER A 149 5.66 -4.74 -28.33
N ASP A 150 4.43 -5.23 -28.47
CA ASP A 150 3.32 -4.80 -27.63
C ASP A 150 2.57 -5.99 -27.01
N LEU A 151 2.12 -5.82 -25.76
CA LEU A 151 1.32 -6.79 -25.03
C LEU A 151 0.07 -6.11 -24.48
N TYR A 152 -1.08 -6.70 -24.78
CA TYR A 152 -2.39 -6.27 -24.30
C TYR A 152 -3.07 -7.43 -23.55
N LEU A 153 -3.60 -7.13 -22.38
CA LEU A 153 -4.46 -8.04 -21.62
C LEU A 153 -5.76 -7.30 -21.37
N ASN A 154 -6.89 -7.89 -21.78
CA ASN A 154 -8.20 -7.28 -21.67
C ASN A 154 -9.10 -8.12 -20.76
N HIS A 155 -9.72 -7.50 -19.76
CA HIS A 155 -10.71 -8.08 -18.87
C HIS A 155 -10.26 -9.39 -18.18
N GLY A 156 -9.03 -9.42 -17.66
CA GLY A 156 -8.50 -10.61 -16.98
C GLY A 156 -8.87 -10.71 -15.51
N ASP A 157 -9.03 -11.93 -15.02
CA ASP A 157 -9.24 -12.23 -13.62
C ASP A 157 -8.11 -13.12 -13.09
N VAL A 158 -7.55 -12.78 -11.94
CA VAL A 158 -6.48 -13.54 -11.29
C VAL A 158 -6.83 -13.84 -9.85
N LYS A 159 -6.77 -15.12 -9.48
CA LYS A 159 -6.99 -15.61 -8.11
C LYS A 159 -5.80 -16.44 -7.64
N ILE A 160 -5.33 -16.19 -6.43
CA ILE A 160 -4.37 -17.04 -5.73
C ILE A 160 -5.06 -17.63 -4.50
N ILE A 161 -5.08 -18.95 -4.39
CA ILE A 161 -5.81 -19.68 -3.34
C ILE A 161 -4.87 -20.65 -2.64
N TYR A 162 -4.92 -20.68 -1.30
CA TYR A 162 -4.22 -21.70 -0.53
C TYR A 162 -4.97 -23.03 -0.55
N VAL A 163 -4.27 -24.10 -0.98
CA VAL A 163 -4.86 -25.45 -1.07
C VAL A 163 -5.30 -25.96 0.29
N LYS A 164 -4.54 -25.68 1.36
CA LYS A 164 -4.78 -26.23 2.71
C LYS A 164 -6.14 -25.85 3.31
N ASN A 165 -6.63 -24.64 3.05
CA ASN A 165 -7.84 -24.10 3.69
C ASN A 165 -8.81 -23.45 2.69
N ASN A 166 -8.52 -23.53 1.40
CA ASN A 166 -9.28 -22.92 0.30
C ASN A 166 -9.54 -21.41 0.49
N LYS A 167 -8.67 -20.70 1.22
CA LYS A 167 -8.81 -19.25 1.44
C LYS A 167 -8.13 -18.45 0.33
N PRO A 168 -8.76 -17.38 -0.18
CA PRO A 168 -8.14 -16.50 -1.16
C PRO A 168 -7.01 -15.69 -0.50
N VAL A 169 -5.90 -15.57 -1.22
CA VAL A 169 -4.74 -14.75 -0.87
C VAL A 169 -4.73 -13.48 -1.71
N LEU A 170 -5.04 -13.64 -2.99
CA LEU A 170 -5.17 -12.54 -3.94
C LEU A 170 -6.39 -12.82 -4.81
N ASN A 171 -7.17 -11.79 -5.05
CA ASN A 171 -8.21 -11.78 -6.07
C ASN A 171 -8.16 -10.41 -6.74
N ALA A 172 -7.93 -10.39 -8.04
CA ALA A 172 -7.93 -9.17 -8.85
C ALA A 172 -8.84 -9.41 -10.05
N ALA A 173 -9.81 -8.52 -10.25
CA ALA A 173 -10.86 -8.70 -11.24
C ALA A 173 -10.85 -7.59 -12.30
N ASN A 174 -11.24 -7.95 -13.52
CA ASN A 174 -11.28 -7.07 -14.69
C ASN A 174 -9.98 -6.26 -14.89
N ILE A 175 -8.85 -6.97 -14.88
CA ILE A 175 -7.54 -6.41 -15.13
C ILE A 175 -7.43 -6.05 -16.61
N ASN A 176 -6.98 -4.85 -16.91
CA ASN A 176 -6.52 -4.48 -18.24
C ASN A 176 -5.07 -4.01 -18.18
N ILE A 177 -4.22 -4.51 -19.06
CA ILE A 177 -2.81 -4.15 -19.17
C ILE A 177 -2.53 -3.76 -20.61
N LYS A 178 -1.81 -2.65 -20.79
CA LYS A 178 -1.17 -2.31 -22.07
C LYS A 178 0.30 -2.06 -21.78
N LEU A 179 1.18 -2.73 -22.50
CA LEU A 179 2.61 -2.56 -22.42
C LEU A 179 3.14 -2.45 -23.85
N GLU A 180 3.71 -1.31 -24.21
CA GLU A 180 4.08 -1.01 -25.59
C GLU A 180 5.57 -0.70 -25.71
N GLY A 181 6.15 -1.04 -26.86
CA GLY A 181 7.58 -0.84 -27.11
C GLY A 181 8.48 -1.70 -26.22
N ILE A 182 8.08 -2.94 -25.95
CA ILE A 182 8.83 -3.93 -25.16
C ILE A 182 10.15 -4.23 -25.85
N THR A 183 11.24 -4.20 -25.07
CA THR A 183 12.56 -4.64 -25.53
C THR A 183 13.23 -5.52 -24.48
N VAL A 184 13.96 -6.53 -24.96
CA VAL A 184 14.68 -7.50 -24.13
C VAL A 184 16.08 -7.67 -24.71
N SER A 185 17.09 -7.72 -23.84
CA SER A 185 18.48 -8.01 -24.18
C SER A 185 19.12 -8.80 -23.05
N ASP A 186 20.29 -9.41 -23.29
CA ASP A 186 20.99 -10.20 -22.27
C ASP A 186 21.33 -9.40 -21.01
N ASP A 187 21.58 -8.09 -21.14
CA ASP A 187 21.82 -7.21 -19.99
C ASP A 187 20.52 -6.83 -19.27
N ILE A 188 19.44 -6.63 -20.01
CA ILE A 188 18.11 -6.37 -19.43
C ILE A 188 17.62 -7.59 -18.64
N LEU A 189 17.85 -8.82 -19.13
CA LEU A 189 17.45 -10.07 -18.46
C LEU A 189 18.07 -10.26 -17.06
N LYS A 190 19.18 -9.58 -16.77
CA LYS A 190 19.85 -9.60 -15.45
C LYS A 190 19.20 -8.64 -14.44
N ARG A 191 18.34 -7.72 -14.89
CA ARG A 191 17.66 -6.71 -14.04
C ARG A 191 16.47 -7.31 -13.28
N THR A 192 16.01 -6.62 -12.24
CA THR A 192 14.82 -7.00 -11.46
C THR A 192 13.55 -7.00 -12.31
N ILE A 193 13.42 -6.03 -13.23
CA ILE A 193 12.39 -6.01 -14.27
C ILE A 193 13.11 -6.41 -15.57
N PRO A 194 12.95 -7.66 -16.04
CA PRO A 194 13.77 -8.23 -17.11
C PRO A 194 13.28 -7.86 -18.52
N PHE A 195 12.75 -6.64 -18.69
CA PHE A 195 12.33 -6.04 -19.96
C PHE A 195 12.26 -4.52 -19.80
N ASP A 196 12.53 -3.78 -20.88
CA ASP A 196 12.25 -2.34 -20.96
C ASP A 196 10.97 -2.12 -21.78
N TYR A 197 10.34 -0.95 -21.63
CA TYR A 197 9.11 -0.57 -22.34
C TYR A 197 9.05 0.95 -22.56
N LYS A 198 8.25 1.39 -23.54
CA LYS A 198 8.04 2.83 -23.82
C LYS A 198 6.91 3.41 -22.97
N THR A 199 5.79 2.70 -22.89
CA THR A 199 4.57 3.11 -22.18
C THR A 199 3.93 1.91 -21.52
N TYR A 200 3.27 2.14 -20.39
CA TYR A 200 2.41 1.15 -19.76
C TYR A 200 1.12 1.78 -19.26
N SER A 201 0.05 0.98 -19.24
CA SER A 201 -1.15 1.27 -18.48
C SER A 201 -1.63 -0.01 -17.81
N PHE A 202 -2.14 0.13 -16.60
CA PHE A 202 -2.77 -0.94 -15.84
C PHE A 202 -4.05 -0.40 -15.24
N SER A 203 -5.12 -1.18 -15.33
CA SER A 203 -6.35 -0.95 -14.56
C SER A 203 -6.89 -2.24 -13.98
N CYS A 204 -7.60 -2.13 -12.86
CA CYS A 204 -8.21 -3.25 -12.15
C CYS A 204 -9.45 -2.74 -11.39
N ASP A 205 -10.59 -3.39 -11.60
CA ASP A 205 -11.86 -2.96 -10.99
C ASP A 205 -11.88 -3.20 -9.49
N SER A 206 -11.38 -4.37 -9.06
CA SER A 206 -11.31 -4.71 -7.65
C SER A 206 -10.12 -5.59 -7.34
N LEU A 207 -9.46 -5.26 -6.24
CA LEU A 207 -8.36 -6.01 -5.66
C LEU A 207 -8.73 -6.41 -4.25
N TYR A 208 -8.47 -7.66 -3.91
CA TYR A 208 -8.35 -8.16 -2.55
C TYR A 208 -6.97 -8.80 -2.41
N PHE A 209 -6.25 -8.44 -1.37
CA PHE A 209 -4.95 -9.01 -1.06
C PHE A 209 -4.80 -9.23 0.44
N LYS A 210 -4.61 -10.49 0.84
CA LYS A 210 -4.27 -10.85 2.21
C LYS A 210 -2.76 -10.73 2.39
N ASN A 211 -2.31 -9.61 2.92
CA ASN A 211 -0.89 -9.31 3.06
C ASN A 211 -0.22 -10.05 4.23
N ASN A 212 -0.98 -10.43 5.28
CA ASN A 212 -0.49 -11.27 6.38
C ASN A 212 -1.65 -11.94 7.15
N ALA A 213 -1.37 -12.54 8.31
CA ALA A 213 -2.37 -13.18 9.15
C ALA A 213 -3.38 -12.21 9.80
N VAL A 214 -3.00 -10.95 9.98
CA VAL A 214 -3.76 -9.93 10.71
C VAL A 214 -4.60 -9.06 9.78
N TYR A 215 -4.11 -8.74 8.58
CA TYR A 215 -4.75 -7.76 7.71
C TYR A 215 -5.08 -8.33 6.33
N HIS A 216 -6.11 -7.76 5.72
CA HIS A 216 -6.28 -7.74 4.27
C HIS A 216 -6.36 -6.31 3.75
N ILE A 217 -6.03 -6.16 2.48
CA ILE A 217 -6.15 -4.94 1.70
C ILE A 217 -7.24 -5.15 0.65
N LYS A 218 -8.09 -4.13 0.48
CA LYS A 218 -8.99 -4.00 -0.67
C LYS A 218 -8.80 -2.64 -1.32
N ALA A 219 -9.04 -2.60 -2.62
CA ALA A 219 -9.14 -1.36 -3.37
C ALA A 219 -10.02 -1.60 -4.60
N LYS A 220 -10.64 -0.54 -5.10
CA LYS A 220 -11.42 -0.55 -6.34
C LYS A 220 -10.91 0.48 -7.33
N ASN A 221 -11.27 0.29 -8.59
CA ASN A 221 -10.98 1.21 -9.69
C ASN A 221 -9.52 1.68 -9.68
N ILE A 222 -8.59 0.73 -9.54
CA ILE A 222 -7.16 1.00 -9.55
C ILE A 222 -6.78 1.33 -10.99
N GLN A 223 -6.08 2.42 -11.19
CA GLN A 223 -5.58 2.86 -12.49
C GLN A 223 -4.18 3.41 -12.32
N THR A 224 -3.25 2.98 -13.16
CA THR A 224 -1.91 3.54 -13.21
C THR A 224 -1.42 3.57 -14.64
N GLU A 225 -0.74 4.66 -14.97
CA GLU A 225 -0.03 4.90 -16.21
C GLU A 225 1.37 5.41 -15.85
N THR A 226 2.17 5.76 -16.86
CA THR A 226 3.58 6.15 -16.66
C THR A 226 3.82 7.18 -15.54
N ASN A 227 2.89 8.13 -15.32
CA ASN A 227 3.12 9.27 -14.43
C ASN A 227 2.18 9.33 -13.21
N GLY A 228 1.46 8.27 -12.86
CA GLY A 228 0.54 8.35 -11.73
C GLY A 228 -0.19 7.07 -11.38
N LEU A 229 -0.86 7.12 -10.24
CA LEU A 229 -1.71 6.06 -9.73
C LEU A 229 -2.93 6.69 -9.08
N SER A 230 -4.11 6.14 -9.35
CA SER A 230 -5.34 6.47 -8.64
C SER A 230 -6.08 5.20 -8.25
N LEU A 231 -6.79 5.23 -7.13
CA LEU A 231 -7.70 4.17 -6.71
C LEU A 231 -8.82 4.73 -5.83
N LYS A 232 -9.91 3.97 -5.71
CA LYS A 232 -11.06 4.26 -4.86
C LYS A 232 -11.27 3.17 -3.82
N ASP A 233 -12.02 3.49 -2.78
CA ASP A 233 -12.44 2.54 -1.74
C ASP A 233 -11.26 1.70 -1.19
N PHE A 234 -10.16 2.36 -0.83
CA PHE A 234 -9.03 1.69 -0.19
C PHE A 234 -9.43 1.24 1.20
N GLU A 235 -9.12 -0.01 1.54
CA GLU A 235 -9.27 -0.56 2.88
C GLU A 235 -8.03 -1.36 3.26
N MET A 236 -7.51 -1.14 4.47
CA MET A 236 -6.61 -2.07 5.16
C MET A 236 -7.22 -2.33 6.53
N VAL A 237 -7.84 -3.50 6.70
CA VAL A 237 -8.62 -3.80 7.91
C VAL A 237 -8.24 -5.15 8.52
N PRO A 238 -8.41 -5.32 9.84
CA PRO A 238 -8.09 -6.58 10.50
C PRO A 238 -9.00 -7.73 10.06
N GLU A 239 -8.43 -8.92 9.93
CA GLU A 239 -9.09 -10.22 9.82
C GLU A 239 -9.50 -10.78 11.20
N MET A 240 -8.99 -10.18 12.28
CA MET A 240 -9.16 -10.62 13.66
C MET A 240 -9.97 -9.59 14.46
N THR A 241 -10.79 -10.08 15.37
CA THR A 241 -11.37 -9.24 16.42
C THR A 241 -10.28 -8.71 17.35
N ARG A 242 -10.55 -7.63 18.10
CA ARG A 242 -9.61 -7.07 19.07
C ARG A 242 -9.13 -8.12 20.08
N ARG A 243 -10.03 -8.97 20.61
CA ARG A 243 -9.69 -10.06 21.53
C ARG A 243 -8.75 -11.08 20.91
N GLN A 244 -9.03 -11.50 19.67
CA GLN A 244 -8.16 -12.43 18.94
C GLN A 244 -6.78 -11.81 18.67
N PHE A 245 -6.73 -10.53 18.28
CA PHE A 245 -5.47 -9.83 18.05
C PHE A 245 -4.64 -9.72 19.33
N VAL A 246 -5.25 -9.34 20.46
CA VAL A 246 -4.58 -9.26 21.77
C VAL A 246 -4.04 -10.63 22.19
N ALA A 247 -4.82 -11.70 22.02
CA ALA A 247 -4.34 -13.06 22.30
C ALA A 247 -3.22 -13.51 21.35
N TYR A 248 -3.20 -13.01 20.11
CA TYR A 248 -2.19 -13.31 19.10
C TYR A 248 -0.86 -12.56 19.31
N THR A 249 -0.88 -11.37 19.94
CA THR A 249 0.32 -10.55 20.17
C THR A 249 0.77 -10.61 21.64
N PRO A 250 1.91 -11.25 21.96
CA PRO A 250 2.38 -11.35 23.35
C PRO A 250 2.91 -10.02 23.91
N ILE A 251 3.06 -9.00 23.07
CA ILE A 251 3.53 -7.66 23.42
C ILE A 251 2.57 -6.59 22.91
N GLU A 252 2.61 -5.41 23.52
CA GLU A 252 1.83 -4.25 23.12
C GLU A 252 2.10 -3.87 21.65
N LYS A 253 1.02 -3.84 20.85
CA LYS A 253 1.01 -3.44 19.45
C LYS A 253 -0.31 -2.78 19.09
N ASP A 254 -0.24 -1.91 18.10
CA ASP A 254 -1.42 -1.25 17.54
C ASP A 254 -2.11 -2.14 16.50
N LEU A 255 -3.44 -2.14 16.56
CA LEU A 255 -4.32 -2.68 15.54
C LEU A 255 -4.87 -1.51 14.72
N TYR A 256 -4.64 -1.54 13.41
CA TYR A 256 -5.03 -0.47 12.50
C TYR A 256 -6.27 -0.84 11.71
N THR A 257 -7.25 0.04 11.64
CA THR A 257 -8.34 -0.05 10.65
C THR A 257 -8.26 1.20 9.81
N LEU A 258 -7.91 1.07 8.53
CA LEU A 258 -7.73 2.20 7.62
C LEU A 258 -8.69 2.06 6.45
N LYS A 259 -9.45 3.11 6.18
CA LYS A 259 -10.28 3.22 4.98
C LYS A 259 -10.06 4.59 4.35
N ALA A 260 -10.07 4.68 3.03
CA ALA A 260 -10.03 5.96 2.32
C ALA A 260 -10.93 5.91 1.09
N ALA A 261 -11.68 6.97 0.82
CA ALA A 261 -12.57 7.03 -0.34
C ALA A 261 -11.77 7.11 -1.65
N GLY A 262 -10.63 7.80 -1.62
CA GLY A 262 -9.74 7.93 -2.77
C GLY A 262 -8.28 8.09 -2.37
N LEU A 263 -7.39 7.63 -3.25
CA LEU A 263 -5.95 7.85 -3.18
C LEU A 263 -5.46 8.22 -4.58
N ASP A 264 -4.70 9.31 -4.66
CA ASP A 264 -4.09 9.80 -5.90
C ASP A 264 -2.60 10.07 -5.69
N ILE A 265 -1.76 9.54 -6.59
CA ILE A 265 -0.33 9.78 -6.67
C ILE A 265 -0.03 10.46 -8.01
N ARG A 266 0.56 11.65 -7.96
CA ARG A 266 0.87 12.47 -9.14
C ARG A 266 2.36 12.52 -9.41
N LYS A 267 2.72 12.44 -10.69
CA LYS A 267 4.11 12.32 -11.18
C LYS A 267 4.87 11.22 -10.43
N MET A 268 4.24 10.06 -10.36
CA MET A 268 4.84 8.88 -9.75
C MET A 268 5.95 8.37 -10.65
N ASP A 269 7.12 8.10 -10.07
CA ASP A 269 8.23 7.40 -10.73
C ASP A 269 8.78 6.38 -9.75
N TRP A 270 8.90 5.14 -10.19
CA TRP A 270 9.35 4.02 -9.37
C TRP A 270 10.05 2.98 -10.24
N GLY A 271 10.91 2.20 -9.62
CA GLY A 271 11.62 1.14 -10.31
C GLY A 271 12.67 0.51 -9.42
N PHE A 272 13.64 -0.16 -10.02
CA PHE A 272 14.76 -0.75 -9.29
C PHE A 272 16.07 -0.24 -9.85
N LYS A 273 16.95 0.25 -8.98
CA LYS A 273 18.33 0.62 -9.30
C LYS A 273 19.28 -0.17 -8.40
N ASP A 274 20.24 -0.88 -9.00
CA ASP A 274 21.18 -1.76 -8.29
C ASP A 274 20.48 -2.77 -7.36
N GLY A 275 19.33 -3.29 -7.80
CA GLY A 275 18.50 -4.23 -7.04
C GLY A 275 17.70 -3.62 -5.89
N LYS A 276 17.85 -2.32 -5.61
CA LYS A 276 17.06 -1.59 -4.62
C LYS A 276 15.88 -0.91 -5.29
N LEU A 277 14.71 -0.98 -4.67
CA LEU A 277 13.55 -0.18 -5.07
C LEU A 277 13.95 1.31 -5.05
N TYR A 278 13.34 2.12 -5.89
CA TYR A 278 13.23 3.56 -5.64
C TYR A 278 11.78 3.96 -5.85
N PHE A 279 11.34 5.00 -5.15
CA PHE A 279 10.01 5.57 -5.30
C PHE A 279 10.06 7.09 -5.15
N SER A 280 9.48 7.80 -6.10
CA SER A 280 9.30 9.23 -6.04
C SER A 280 7.91 9.68 -6.51
N ALA A 281 7.40 10.76 -5.93
CA ALA A 281 6.17 11.40 -6.35
C ALA A 281 6.16 12.89 -5.98
N ASP A 282 5.57 13.72 -6.83
CA ASP A 282 5.34 15.14 -6.52
C ASP A 282 4.23 15.31 -5.49
N ALA A 283 3.20 14.47 -5.55
CA ALA A 283 2.11 14.52 -4.57
C ALA A 283 1.43 13.19 -4.34
N LEU A 284 1.11 12.93 -3.08
CA LEU A 284 0.23 11.86 -2.62
C LEU A 284 -0.96 12.49 -1.89
N VAL A 285 -2.18 12.20 -2.33
CA VAL A 285 -3.41 12.74 -1.74
C VAL A 285 -4.31 11.59 -1.32
N LEU A 286 -4.71 11.54 -0.04
CA LEU A 286 -5.78 10.68 0.43
C LEU A 286 -7.01 11.53 0.77
N ASP A 287 -8.18 11.09 0.31
CA ASP A 287 -9.46 11.73 0.56
C ASP A 287 -10.32 10.89 1.51
N LYS A 288 -10.94 11.56 2.50
CA LYS A 288 -11.86 10.97 3.46
C LYS A 288 -11.31 9.71 4.11
N VAL A 289 -10.11 9.82 4.69
CA VAL A 289 -9.53 8.73 5.45
C VAL A 289 -10.34 8.54 6.74
N ASN A 290 -10.83 7.33 6.99
CA ASN A 290 -11.33 6.91 8.28
C ASN A 290 -10.30 5.94 8.89
N ALA A 291 -9.62 6.38 9.95
CA ALA A 291 -8.58 5.61 10.61
C ALA A 291 -8.93 5.34 12.08
N ASN A 292 -8.88 4.09 12.49
CA ASN A 292 -8.89 3.68 13.90
C ASN A 292 -7.55 3.04 14.26
N ILE A 293 -6.93 3.56 15.31
CA ILE A 293 -5.69 3.02 15.88
C ILE A 293 -6.05 2.54 17.28
N TYR A 294 -6.15 1.22 17.45
CA TYR A 294 -6.51 0.59 18.71
C TYR A 294 -5.29 -0.01 19.39
N ARG A 295 -5.14 0.27 20.68
CA ARG A 295 -4.10 -0.30 21.54
C ARG A 295 -4.72 -0.92 22.79
N SER A 296 -4.35 -2.17 23.07
CA SER A 296 -4.62 -2.80 24.36
C SER A 296 -3.41 -2.64 25.28
N LYS A 297 -3.66 -2.36 26.57
CA LYS A 297 -2.66 -2.33 27.65
C LYS A 297 -2.58 -3.63 28.44
N GLU A 298 -3.31 -4.68 28.02
CA GLU A 298 -3.25 -5.99 28.69
C GLU A 298 -1.92 -6.73 28.45
N PRO A 299 -1.35 -6.77 27.22
CA PRO A 299 -0.02 -7.34 27.00
C PRO A 299 1.08 -6.50 27.64
N VAL A 300 2.25 -7.12 27.87
CA VAL A 300 3.42 -6.39 28.38
C VAL A 300 3.93 -5.36 27.38
N ASP A 301 4.53 -4.28 27.90
CA ASP A 301 5.16 -3.26 27.09
C ASP A 301 6.20 -3.85 26.13
N ARG A 302 6.32 -3.22 24.95
CA ARG A 302 7.33 -3.60 23.97
C ARG A 302 8.74 -3.41 24.56
N PRO A 303 9.65 -4.39 24.41
CA PRO A 303 11.01 -4.29 24.95
C PRO A 303 11.92 -3.39 24.11
N THR A 304 11.64 -3.25 22.81
CA THR A 304 12.50 -2.52 21.86
C THR A 304 12.17 -1.03 21.81
N PRO A 305 13.21 -0.15 21.72
CA PRO A 305 13.03 1.28 21.48
C PRO A 305 12.19 1.57 20.23
N THR A 306 11.42 2.65 20.30
CA THR A 306 10.78 3.27 19.14
C THR A 306 11.67 4.39 18.63
N HIS A 307 11.75 4.56 17.31
CA HIS A 307 12.52 5.64 16.68
C HIS A 307 11.63 6.85 16.43
N LEU A 308 12.21 8.06 16.51
CA LEU A 308 11.56 9.29 16.06
C LEU A 308 11.51 9.37 14.53
N TYR A 309 10.63 10.21 13.98
CA TYR A 309 10.28 10.19 12.55
C TYR A 309 11.42 10.59 11.60
N ASN A 310 12.32 11.47 12.05
CA ASN A 310 13.60 11.77 11.41
C ASN A 310 14.45 10.50 11.24
N ARG A 311 14.72 9.78 12.33
CA ARG A 311 15.43 8.49 12.27
C ARG A 311 14.68 7.47 11.43
N MET A 312 13.36 7.38 11.53
CA MET A 312 12.56 6.46 10.71
C MET A 312 12.74 6.72 9.21
N LEU A 313 12.78 7.99 8.77
CA LEU A 313 13.02 8.35 7.37
C LEU A 313 14.48 8.14 6.95
N ARG A 314 15.43 8.38 7.85
CA ARG A 314 16.85 8.13 7.63
C ARG A 314 17.19 6.63 7.52
N ASP A 315 16.48 5.79 8.28
CA ASP A 315 16.65 4.33 8.28
C ASP A 315 15.97 3.66 7.06
N VAL A 316 15.27 4.41 6.20
CA VAL A 316 14.70 3.88 4.96
C VAL A 316 15.84 3.43 4.04
N THR A 317 15.83 2.15 3.67
CA THR A 317 16.93 1.48 2.94
C THR A 317 16.87 1.65 1.42
N PHE A 318 15.94 2.46 0.93
CA PHE A 318 15.70 2.70 -0.48
C PHE A 318 15.39 4.19 -0.73
N PRO A 319 15.79 4.75 -1.89
CA PRO A 319 15.38 6.09 -2.30
C PRO A 319 13.87 6.31 -2.23
N LEU A 320 13.44 7.18 -1.33
CA LEU A 320 12.05 7.58 -1.13
C LEU A 320 11.96 9.10 -1.22
N ARG A 321 11.10 9.62 -2.10
CA ARG A 321 10.79 11.05 -2.20
C ARG A 321 9.28 11.28 -2.40
N VAL A 322 8.65 12.04 -1.52
CA VAL A 322 7.30 12.55 -1.68
C VAL A 322 7.29 14.03 -1.34
N ASP A 323 7.17 14.88 -2.34
CA ASP A 323 7.29 16.32 -2.13
C ASP A 323 6.12 16.87 -1.31
N THR A 324 4.91 16.34 -1.54
CA THR A 324 3.70 16.75 -0.81
C THR A 324 2.76 15.58 -0.51
N LEU A 325 2.56 15.27 0.76
CA LEU A 325 1.50 14.38 1.24
C LEU A 325 0.32 15.21 1.76
N LYS A 326 -0.91 14.88 1.33
CA LYS A 326 -2.15 15.50 1.83
C LYS A 326 -3.15 14.46 2.32
N LEU A 327 -3.74 14.71 3.48
CA LEU A 327 -4.99 14.09 3.90
C LEU A 327 -6.08 15.16 3.87
N LYS A 328 -7.25 14.84 3.32
CA LYS A 328 -8.39 15.74 3.19
C LYS A 328 -9.61 15.17 3.90
N ASP A 329 -10.35 16.05 4.58
CA ASP A 329 -11.67 15.74 5.20
C ASP A 329 -11.72 14.37 5.89
N SER A 330 -10.72 14.07 6.71
CA SER A 330 -10.52 12.74 7.30
C SER A 330 -10.98 12.68 8.77
N ASP A 331 -11.18 11.47 9.28
CA ASP A 331 -11.46 11.20 10.69
C ASP A 331 -10.44 10.20 11.23
N ILE A 332 -9.76 10.56 12.32
CA ILE A 332 -8.76 9.73 12.98
C ILE A 332 -9.19 9.52 14.42
N VAL A 333 -9.25 8.25 14.85
CA VAL A 333 -9.60 7.86 16.22
C VAL A 333 -8.49 7.01 16.81
N TYR A 334 -7.94 7.47 17.92
CA TYR A 334 -7.05 6.67 18.76
C TYR A 334 -7.83 6.10 19.95
N GLU A 335 -7.65 4.81 20.20
CA GLU A 335 -8.28 4.10 21.30
C GLU A 335 -7.25 3.36 22.15
N GLU A 336 -7.34 3.52 23.46
CA GLU A 336 -6.52 2.78 24.42
C GLU A 336 -7.43 2.06 25.41
N GLU A 337 -7.27 0.74 25.53
CA GLU A 337 -8.10 -0.12 26.36
C GLU A 337 -7.27 -0.81 27.44
N ILE A 338 -7.56 -0.50 28.71
CA ILE A 338 -6.88 -1.11 29.87
C ILE A 338 -7.32 -2.56 30.06
N SER A 339 -8.62 -2.82 29.88
CA SER A 339 -9.19 -4.16 29.85
C SER A 339 -10.51 -4.14 29.10
N PHE A 340 -10.89 -5.27 28.51
CA PHE A 340 -12.14 -5.38 27.74
C PHE A 340 -13.42 -5.10 28.56
N GLU A 341 -13.40 -5.26 29.89
CA GLU A 341 -14.56 -4.98 30.76
C GLU A 341 -14.81 -3.48 30.92
N LYS A 342 -13.75 -2.66 30.88
CA LYS A 342 -13.85 -1.20 31.02
C LYS A 342 -14.16 -0.50 29.70
N GLY A 343 -13.86 -1.15 28.58
CA GLY A 343 -13.96 -0.54 27.27
C GLY A 343 -12.78 0.40 26.98
N PRO A 344 -12.63 0.82 25.71
CA PRO A 344 -11.57 1.74 25.31
C PRO A 344 -11.85 3.18 25.77
N GLY A 345 -10.79 3.88 26.18
CA GLY A 345 -10.76 5.33 26.17
C GLY A 345 -10.49 5.83 24.76
N LYS A 346 -11.19 6.88 24.31
CA LYS A 346 -11.12 7.36 22.91
C LYS A 346 -10.73 8.83 22.79
N ILE A 347 -9.87 9.11 21.82
CA ILE A 347 -9.52 10.45 21.35
C ILE A 347 -9.81 10.52 19.84
N SER A 348 -10.50 11.56 19.38
CA SER A 348 -10.83 11.74 17.97
C SER A 348 -10.34 13.08 17.41
N PHE A 349 -9.95 13.05 16.15
CA PHE A 349 -9.60 14.20 15.32
C PHE A 349 -10.46 14.15 14.07
N ASN A 350 -11.41 15.07 13.98
CA ASN A 350 -12.46 15.07 12.96
C ASN A 350 -12.25 16.21 11.98
N LYS A 351 -12.76 16.08 10.75
CA LYS A 351 -12.47 17.08 9.69
C LYS A 351 -10.96 17.33 9.57
N PHE A 352 -10.19 16.26 9.72
CA PHE A 352 -8.76 16.25 9.80
C PHE A 352 -8.17 16.46 8.40
N ASN A 353 -7.33 17.47 8.31
CA ASN A 353 -6.61 17.81 7.11
C ASN A 353 -5.14 17.98 7.47
N LEU A 354 -4.27 17.38 6.67
CA LEU A 354 -2.83 17.42 6.85
C LEU A 354 -2.16 17.77 5.54
N THR A 355 -1.10 18.57 5.60
CA THR A 355 -0.14 18.74 4.50
C THR A 355 1.26 18.53 5.08
N ALA A 356 1.96 17.51 4.59
CA ALA A 356 3.36 17.25 4.89
C ALA A 356 4.20 17.50 3.63
N LEU A 357 5.30 18.23 3.78
CA LEU A 357 6.21 18.59 2.70
C LEU A 357 7.57 17.92 2.91
N ASN A 358 8.27 17.66 1.80
CA ASN A 358 9.66 17.18 1.78
C ASN A 358 9.88 15.83 2.47
N ILE A 359 8.95 14.88 2.36
CA ILE A 359 9.15 13.53 2.92
C ILE A 359 10.19 12.83 2.05
N LYS A 360 11.39 12.62 2.59
CA LYS A 360 12.49 12.06 1.82
C LYS A 360 13.40 11.22 2.70
N SER A 361 13.95 10.13 2.16
CA SER A 361 15.03 9.37 2.79
C SER A 361 16.36 10.15 2.77
N ASP A 362 17.31 9.77 3.62
CA ASP A 362 18.64 10.43 3.72
C ASP A 362 19.39 10.40 2.37
N GLU A 363 19.44 9.24 1.70
CA GLU A 363 20.15 9.02 0.42
C GLU A 363 21.62 9.47 0.38
N GLY A 364 22.25 9.75 1.53
CA GLY A 364 23.62 10.24 1.60
C GLY A 364 23.76 11.71 1.22
N HIS A 365 22.71 12.52 1.37
CA HIS A 365 22.75 13.95 1.10
C HIS A 365 23.48 14.73 2.20
N ASP A 366 24.26 15.75 1.83
CA ASP A 366 24.92 16.64 2.80
C ASP A 366 23.94 17.60 3.49
N LYS A 367 22.86 17.98 2.78
CA LYS A 367 21.84 18.91 3.27
C LYS A 367 20.46 18.52 2.74
N MET A 368 19.47 18.64 3.61
CA MET A 368 18.06 18.43 3.28
C MET A 368 17.19 19.53 3.87
N ALA A 369 16.13 19.89 3.16
CA ALA A 369 15.08 20.72 3.71
C ALA A 369 14.34 19.96 4.82
N ASP A 370 13.84 20.70 5.81
CA ASP A 370 13.03 20.09 6.86
C ASP A 370 11.75 19.48 6.30
N VAL A 371 11.35 18.37 6.90
CA VAL A 371 9.99 17.86 6.79
C VAL A 371 9.08 18.85 7.52
N LYS A 372 8.07 19.37 6.84
CA LYS A 372 7.13 20.35 7.42
C LYS A 372 5.72 19.80 7.35
N ILE A 373 5.09 19.62 8.50
CA ILE A 373 3.77 19.03 8.65
C ILE A 373 2.86 20.10 9.25
N ARG A 374 1.76 20.40 8.55
CA ARG A 374 0.69 21.27 9.03
C ARG A 374 -0.60 20.48 9.13
N MET A 375 -1.29 20.63 10.25
CA MET A 375 -2.53 19.93 10.54
C MET A 375 -3.60 20.94 10.96
N HIS A 376 -4.83 20.71 10.52
CA HIS A 376 -6.02 21.38 11.05
C HIS A 376 -7.17 20.38 11.17
N CYS A 377 -7.89 20.43 12.29
CA CYS A 377 -9.03 19.55 12.53
C CYS A 377 -9.95 20.12 13.61
N LEU A 378 -11.05 19.42 13.87
CA LEU A 378 -11.88 19.52 15.07
C LEU A 378 -11.47 18.42 16.05
N PHE A 379 -10.79 18.81 17.13
CA PHE A 379 -10.45 17.91 18.22
C PHE A 379 -11.72 17.53 18.99
N MET A 380 -11.91 16.23 19.22
CA MET A 380 -13.08 15.66 19.90
C MET A 380 -14.41 16.18 19.30
N ASN A 381 -14.52 16.15 17.97
CA ASN A 381 -15.65 16.61 17.15
C ASN A 381 -15.99 18.10 17.16
N ALA A 382 -15.45 18.91 18.08
CA ALA A 382 -15.97 20.28 18.28
C ALA A 382 -14.88 21.37 18.22
N SER A 383 -13.70 21.13 18.78
CA SER A 383 -12.79 22.22 19.11
C SER A 383 -11.73 22.41 18.04
N PRO A 384 -11.62 23.59 17.40
CA PRO A 384 -10.60 23.84 16.39
C PRO A 384 -9.19 23.59 16.94
N MET A 385 -8.43 22.76 16.24
CA MET A 385 -7.04 22.46 16.55
C MET A 385 -6.16 22.73 15.33
N LYS A 386 -5.03 23.41 15.53
CA LYS A 386 -4.00 23.62 14.51
C LYS A 386 -2.64 23.20 15.05
N VAL A 387 -1.85 22.52 14.23
CA VAL A 387 -0.50 22.08 14.59
C VAL A 387 0.47 22.33 13.44
N ASP A 388 1.62 22.90 13.74
CA ASP A 388 2.80 22.94 12.88
C ASP A 388 3.89 22.08 13.54
N TRP A 389 4.41 21.11 12.80
CA TRP A 389 5.46 20.22 13.24
C TRP A 389 6.55 20.13 12.17
N ASN A 390 7.80 20.21 12.59
CA ASN A 390 8.94 20.11 11.70
C ASN A 390 10.10 19.34 12.36
N PHE A 391 10.93 18.75 11.50
CA PHE A 391 12.17 18.08 11.86
C PHE A 391 13.05 17.92 10.62
N ASN A 392 14.35 17.72 10.83
CA ASN A 392 15.29 17.45 9.74
C ASN A 392 15.68 15.97 9.71
N VAL A 393 15.66 15.35 8.52
CA VAL A 393 15.99 13.91 8.36
C VAL A 393 17.48 13.65 8.61
N LEU A 394 18.36 14.63 8.41
CA LEU A 394 19.81 14.49 8.61
C LEU A 394 20.26 14.81 10.04
N ASP A 395 19.41 15.42 10.87
CA ASP A 395 19.75 15.72 12.27
C ASP A 395 19.91 14.42 13.07
N LYS A 396 21.15 14.10 13.48
CA LYS A 396 21.49 12.86 14.20
C LYS A 396 21.09 12.88 15.68
N THR A 397 20.71 14.04 16.21
CA THR A 397 20.12 14.13 17.56
C THR A 397 18.65 13.73 17.57
N ASP A 398 18.05 13.57 16.39
CA ASP A 398 16.63 13.38 16.20
C ASP A 398 15.77 14.57 16.69
N GLY A 399 16.27 15.79 16.51
CA GLY A 399 15.58 17.02 16.86
C GLY A 399 14.27 17.26 16.08
N PHE A 400 13.29 17.82 16.77
CA PHE A 400 12.01 18.26 16.22
C PHE A 400 11.46 19.49 16.95
N ASN A 401 10.61 20.25 16.28
CA ASN A 401 9.78 21.31 16.87
C ASN A 401 8.31 21.07 16.55
N ILE A 402 7.46 21.05 17.57
CA ILE A 402 6.00 20.92 17.42
C ILE A 402 5.30 22.03 18.19
N LYS A 403 4.48 22.79 17.50
CA LYS A 403 3.67 23.87 18.07
C LYS A 403 2.24 23.81 17.60
N GLY A 404 1.32 24.30 18.41
CA GLY A 404 -0.08 24.24 18.05
C GLY A 404 -1.00 24.94 19.03
N SER A 405 -2.28 24.91 18.69
CA SER A 405 -3.36 25.49 19.46
C SER A 405 -4.60 24.61 19.47
N ILE A 406 -5.35 24.66 20.56
CA ILE A 406 -6.72 24.13 20.67
C ILE A 406 -7.57 25.26 21.25
N LEU A 407 -8.69 25.56 20.61
CA LEU A 407 -9.58 26.65 21.02
C LEU A 407 -10.94 26.13 21.46
N ASN A 408 -11.52 26.78 22.48
CA ASN A 408 -12.88 26.53 22.99
C ASN A 408 -13.13 25.04 23.27
N PHE A 409 -12.25 24.42 24.07
CA PHE A 409 -12.34 23.01 24.38
C PHE A 409 -13.12 22.73 25.65
N ASN A 410 -14.33 22.19 25.47
CA ASN A 410 -15.11 21.65 26.58
C ASN A 410 -14.49 20.33 27.05
N ILE A 411 -13.87 20.37 28.23
CA ILE A 411 -13.08 19.23 28.73
C ILE A 411 -13.94 18.04 29.14
N LYS A 412 -15.27 18.22 29.25
CA LYS A 412 -16.22 17.12 29.41
C LYS A 412 -16.13 16.12 28.25
N ASN A 413 -15.70 16.57 27.08
CA ASN A 413 -15.49 15.69 25.92
C ASN A 413 -14.35 14.68 26.17
N LEU A 414 -13.41 14.93 27.10
CA LEU A 414 -12.39 13.95 27.49
C LEU A 414 -12.92 12.83 28.39
N VAL A 415 -14.14 12.93 28.91
CA VAL A 415 -14.69 11.90 29.81
C VAL A 415 -14.74 10.54 29.13
N SER A 416 -14.94 10.48 27.81
CA SER A 416 -14.86 9.25 27.02
C SER A 416 -13.50 8.56 27.09
N PHE A 417 -12.43 9.31 27.39
CA PHE A 417 -11.09 8.79 27.61
C PHE A 417 -10.81 8.59 29.10
N THR A 418 -11.02 9.61 29.93
CA THR A 418 -10.54 9.62 31.32
C THR A 418 -11.37 8.80 32.29
N LYS A 419 -12.66 8.55 31.99
CA LYS A 419 -13.50 7.71 32.85
C LYS A 419 -12.97 6.27 32.90
N ASN A 420 -12.70 5.69 31.74
CA ASN A 420 -12.24 4.31 31.63
C ASN A 420 -10.76 4.17 32.03
N TYR A 421 -9.96 5.22 31.81
CA TYR A 421 -8.52 5.20 32.08
C TYR A 421 -8.17 5.48 33.55
N SER A 422 -8.73 6.55 34.14
CA SER A 422 -8.31 7.05 35.46
C SER A 422 -9.46 7.18 36.48
N ASN A 423 -10.67 6.69 36.15
CA ASN A 423 -11.88 6.85 36.97
C ASN A 423 -12.13 8.34 37.34
N MET A 424 -11.83 9.24 36.41
CA MET A 424 -11.91 10.68 36.61
C MET A 424 -12.84 11.30 35.58
N MET A 425 -13.75 12.15 36.04
CA MET A 425 -14.50 13.09 35.21
C MET A 425 -13.99 14.49 35.43
N GLN A 426 -14.06 15.31 34.39
CA GLN A 426 -13.63 16.70 34.39
C GLN A 426 -14.70 17.52 33.68
N GLU A 427 -14.91 18.74 34.13
CA GLU A 427 -15.79 19.73 33.52
C GLU A 427 -15.13 21.10 33.56
N GLY A 428 -15.57 22.00 32.68
CA GLY A 428 -14.94 23.31 32.45
C GLY A 428 -14.58 23.50 30.97
N VAL A 429 -14.00 24.66 30.68
CA VAL A 429 -13.65 25.04 29.31
C VAL A 429 -12.19 25.50 29.29
N PHE A 430 -11.41 24.95 28.37
CA PHE A 430 -10.13 25.53 27.98
C PHE A 430 -10.39 26.45 26.78
N ASP A 431 -10.48 27.75 27.02
CA ASP A 431 -10.74 28.75 25.99
C ASP A 431 -9.63 28.75 24.95
N GLU A 432 -8.38 28.71 25.43
CA GLU A 432 -7.18 28.74 24.60
C GLU A 432 -6.14 27.81 25.20
N VAL A 433 -5.62 26.89 24.40
CA VAL A 433 -4.45 26.07 24.74
C VAL A 433 -3.40 26.32 23.66
N TYR A 434 -2.17 26.64 24.06
CA TYR A 434 -1.03 26.79 23.18
C TYR A 434 0.13 25.94 23.69
N PHE A 435 0.91 25.40 22.76
CA PHE A 435 2.16 24.74 23.08
C PHE A 435 3.20 25.03 21.99
N ASN A 436 4.46 25.08 22.38
CA ASN A 436 5.61 25.12 21.50
C ASN A 436 6.75 24.33 22.14
N ILE A 437 7.00 23.13 21.62
CA ILE A 437 7.89 22.14 22.23
C ILE A 437 9.00 21.81 21.24
N ASN A 438 10.24 21.95 21.69
CA ASN A 438 11.42 21.42 21.02
C ASN A 438 11.85 20.14 21.74
N GLY A 439 12.18 19.09 21.00
CA GLY A 439 12.62 17.84 21.61
C GLY A 439 13.52 17.03 20.69
N ASN A 440 14.10 15.98 21.24
CA ASN A 440 14.98 15.05 20.55
C ASN A 440 14.82 13.62 21.11
N ASP A 441 15.74 12.69 20.79
CA ASP A 441 15.63 11.29 21.25
C ASP A 441 15.79 11.11 22.78
N ILE A 442 16.23 12.16 23.49
CA ILE A 442 16.57 12.15 24.93
C ILE A 442 15.56 12.93 25.76
N GLU A 443 15.26 14.17 25.40
CA GLU A 443 14.43 15.09 26.18
C GLU A 443 13.71 16.12 25.33
N SER A 444 12.80 16.86 25.95
CA SER A 444 12.09 17.99 25.34
C SER A 444 11.97 19.14 26.31
N LYS A 445 11.96 20.35 25.77
CA LYS A 445 11.76 21.62 26.47
C LYS A 445 10.87 22.52 25.65
N GLY A 446 10.08 23.35 26.31
CA GLY A 446 9.20 24.26 25.61
C GLY A 446 8.33 25.09 26.53
N GLU A 447 7.32 25.70 25.92
CA GLU A 447 6.31 26.49 26.61
C GLU A 447 4.94 25.88 26.41
N PHE A 448 4.14 25.95 27.48
CA PHE A 448 2.74 25.60 27.48
C PHE A 448 1.95 26.75 28.08
N ALA A 449 0.93 27.19 27.36
CA ALA A 449 0.08 28.28 27.80
C ALA A 449 -1.40 27.91 27.70
N MET A 450 -2.20 28.39 28.66
CA MET A 450 -3.62 28.09 28.71
C MET A 450 -4.45 29.22 29.32
N LYS A 451 -5.60 29.51 28.69
CA LYS A 451 -6.72 30.26 29.27
C LYS A 451 -7.88 29.29 29.49
N TYR A 452 -8.48 29.34 30.68
CA TYR A 452 -9.54 28.42 31.09
C TYR A 452 -10.44 29.02 32.17
N HIS A 453 -11.64 28.47 32.27
CA HIS A 453 -12.62 28.77 33.31
C HIS A 453 -13.43 27.52 33.70
N ASP A 454 -14.03 27.58 34.88
CA ASP A 454 -14.92 26.56 35.44
C ASP A 454 -14.35 25.13 35.53
N VAL A 455 -13.02 25.00 35.65
CA VAL A 455 -12.37 23.68 35.74
C VAL A 455 -12.66 23.02 37.08
N LYS A 456 -13.28 21.84 37.03
CA LYS A 456 -13.56 21.00 38.20
C LYS A 456 -13.28 19.54 37.88
N VAL A 457 -12.84 18.80 38.91
CA VAL A 457 -12.53 17.38 38.83
C VAL A 457 -13.49 16.59 39.71
N ALA A 458 -13.91 15.42 39.24
CA ALA A 458 -14.63 14.44 40.03
C ALA A 458 -13.92 13.07 39.96
N LEU A 459 -13.48 12.57 41.11
CA LEU A 459 -12.80 11.28 41.23
C LEU A 459 -13.79 10.22 41.69
N TYR A 460 -13.82 9.07 41.01
CA TYR A 460 -14.70 7.94 41.32
C TYR A 460 -13.92 6.83 42.06
N LYS A 461 -14.64 5.95 42.77
CA LYS A 461 -14.02 4.87 43.53
C LYS A 461 -13.46 3.80 42.58
N LYS A 462 -12.21 3.37 42.81
CA LYS A 462 -11.54 2.33 42.00
C LYS A 462 -12.32 0.99 41.92
N LYS A 463 -12.99 0.61 43.01
CA LYS A 463 -13.79 -0.63 43.13
C LYS A 463 -15.27 -0.46 42.75
N ASP A 464 -15.72 0.78 42.54
CA ASP A 464 -17.11 1.11 42.17
C ASP A 464 -17.10 2.41 41.32
N PRO A 465 -16.86 2.28 40.00
CA PRO A 465 -16.70 3.41 39.10
C PRO A 465 -17.95 4.29 38.95
N ASN A 466 -19.11 3.85 39.45
CA ASN A 466 -20.35 4.61 39.45
C ASN A 466 -20.50 5.50 40.71
N LYS A 467 -19.69 5.25 41.75
CA LYS A 467 -19.77 5.99 43.01
C LYS A 467 -18.66 7.01 43.15
N LYS A 468 -19.03 8.30 43.16
CA LYS A 468 -18.12 9.42 43.40
C LYS A 468 -17.39 9.27 44.74
N ASN A 469 -16.07 9.43 44.72
CA ASN A 469 -15.26 9.53 45.92
C ASN A 469 -15.30 10.98 46.43
N LYS A 470 -16.31 11.30 47.24
CA LYS A 470 -16.62 12.66 47.72
C LYS A 470 -15.41 13.33 48.41
N LEU A 471 -14.69 12.61 49.28
CA LEU A 471 -13.52 13.13 50.00
C LEU A 471 -12.34 13.44 49.07
N LYS A 472 -11.92 12.47 48.23
CA LYS A 472 -10.82 12.71 47.27
C LYS A 472 -11.16 13.77 46.25
N THR A 473 -12.42 13.85 45.84
CA THR A 473 -12.90 14.91 44.94
C THR A 473 -12.81 16.29 45.61
N ALA A 474 -13.23 16.42 46.88
CA ALA A 474 -13.15 17.69 47.60
C ALA A 474 -11.69 18.16 47.72
N ILE A 475 -10.77 17.26 48.08
CA ILE A 475 -9.32 17.58 48.17
C ILE A 475 -8.75 17.96 46.79
N ALA A 476 -9.10 17.22 45.74
CA ALA A 476 -8.64 17.54 44.38
C ALA A 476 -9.10 18.94 43.95
N ASN A 477 -10.36 19.32 44.20
CA ASN A 477 -10.88 20.63 43.84
C ASN A 477 -10.37 21.79 44.72
N LEU A 478 -9.81 21.52 45.90
CA LEU A 478 -9.09 22.54 46.69
C LEU A 478 -7.71 22.87 46.09
N LEU A 479 -7.08 21.88 45.44
CA LEU A 479 -5.77 22.02 44.83
C LEU A 479 -5.86 22.52 43.37
N VAL A 480 -6.93 22.16 42.67
CA VAL A 480 -7.16 22.57 41.29
C VAL A 480 -7.60 24.03 41.25
N LYS A 481 -6.79 24.86 40.60
CA LYS A 481 -7.17 26.22 40.22
C LYS A 481 -8.29 26.11 39.19
N ASN A 482 -9.44 26.68 39.51
CA ASN A 482 -10.67 26.56 38.72
C ASN A 482 -10.73 27.57 37.57
N ASP A 483 -10.03 28.69 37.66
CA ASP A 483 -10.07 29.77 36.68
C ASP A 483 -8.71 30.45 36.47
N SER A 484 -8.44 30.84 35.23
CA SER A 484 -7.27 31.62 34.83
C SER A 484 -7.40 33.14 35.07
N LYS A 485 -8.59 33.60 35.50
CA LYS A 485 -9.01 35.00 35.66
C LYS A 485 -8.90 35.78 34.36
N ASP A 486 -9.45 35.20 33.29
CA ASP A 486 -9.41 35.72 31.93
C ASP A 486 -8.01 35.96 31.32
N LYS A 487 -6.94 35.47 31.96
CA LYS A 487 -5.56 35.68 31.53
C LYS A 487 -4.92 34.37 31.11
N VAL A 488 -4.25 34.38 29.95
CA VAL A 488 -3.39 33.26 29.55
C VAL A 488 -2.29 33.04 30.60
N LYS A 489 -2.23 31.84 31.17
CA LYS A 489 -1.14 31.41 32.04
C LYS A 489 -0.10 30.70 31.19
N ASN A 490 1.16 31.08 31.29
CA ASN A 490 2.27 30.45 30.57
C ASN A 490 3.25 29.81 31.56
N VAL A 491 3.76 28.63 31.21
CA VAL A 491 4.76 27.88 31.99
C VAL A 491 5.75 27.20 31.06
N ALA A 492 7.00 27.11 31.50
CA ALA A 492 7.99 26.25 30.85
C ALA A 492 7.73 24.78 31.19
N VAL A 493 7.94 23.88 30.23
CA VAL A 493 7.85 22.42 30.38
C VAL A 493 9.18 21.75 30.02
N SER A 494 9.51 20.65 30.68
CA SER A 494 10.71 19.87 30.44
C SER A 494 10.50 18.40 30.78
N VAL A 495 10.54 17.53 29.76
CA VAL A 495 10.25 16.10 29.90
C VAL A 495 11.42 15.25 29.39
N LYS A 496 11.79 14.22 30.16
CA LYS A 496 12.71 13.17 29.70
C LYS A 496 11.96 12.12 28.88
N ARG A 497 12.53 11.71 27.75
CA ARG A 497 11.93 10.70 26.87
C ARG A 497 12.15 9.29 27.42
N ASN A 498 11.10 8.48 27.38
CA ASN A 498 11.21 7.03 27.49
C ASN A 498 11.20 6.41 26.08
N PRO A 499 12.33 5.92 25.55
CA PRO A 499 12.42 5.40 24.19
C PRO A 499 11.57 4.15 23.94
N LYS A 500 11.14 3.43 24.99
CA LYS A 500 10.28 2.26 24.88
C LYS A 500 8.80 2.61 24.63
N THR A 501 8.44 3.89 24.70
CA THR A 501 7.08 4.38 24.47
C THR A 501 6.98 5.16 23.17
N SER A 502 5.78 5.28 22.61
CA SER A 502 5.54 6.01 21.35
C SER A 502 5.85 7.51 21.45
N PHE A 503 6.20 8.15 20.33
CA PHE A 503 6.31 9.61 20.22
C PHE A 503 5.10 10.37 20.80
N TYR A 504 3.87 9.89 20.53
CA TYR A 504 2.66 10.54 21.05
C TYR A 504 2.54 10.49 22.58
N ASN A 505 3.08 9.44 23.23
CA ASN A 505 3.16 9.40 24.68
C ASN A 505 4.12 10.48 25.19
N PHE A 506 5.29 10.60 24.57
CA PHE A 506 6.28 11.63 24.91
C PHE A 506 5.72 13.05 24.70
N PHE A 507 5.02 13.30 23.59
CA PHE A 507 4.33 14.56 23.34
C PHE A 507 3.23 14.83 24.38
N TRP A 508 2.39 13.83 24.70
CA TRP A 508 1.36 13.95 25.74
C TRP A 508 1.95 14.31 27.12
N LEU A 509 3.09 13.74 27.51
CA LEU A 509 3.73 14.06 28.79
C LEU A 509 4.11 15.55 28.90
N ASN A 510 4.49 16.20 27.80
CA ASN A 510 4.75 17.64 27.78
C ASN A 510 3.47 18.45 28.04
N ILE A 511 2.37 18.07 27.39
CA ILE A 511 1.05 18.68 27.62
C ILE A 511 0.60 18.45 29.06
N GLN A 512 0.79 17.24 29.58
CA GLN A 512 0.45 16.88 30.95
C GLN A 512 1.25 17.70 31.97
N GLU A 513 2.54 17.94 31.74
CA GLU A 513 3.38 18.77 32.61
C GLU A 513 2.88 20.22 32.66
N GLY A 514 2.56 20.80 31.50
CA GLY A 514 2.01 22.15 31.41
C GLY A 514 0.68 22.28 32.15
N LEU A 515 -0.24 21.32 31.94
CA LEU A 515 -1.50 21.24 32.67
C LEU A 515 -1.28 21.14 34.18
N LYS A 516 -0.35 20.30 34.64
CA LYS A 516 -0.02 20.16 36.07
C LYS A 516 0.45 21.49 36.65
N LYS A 517 1.43 22.16 36.04
CA LYS A 517 2.01 23.41 36.55
C LYS A 517 1.02 24.58 36.59
N ILE A 518 0.03 24.59 35.68
CA ILE A 518 -0.99 25.64 35.66
C ILE A 518 -2.13 25.33 36.65
N LEU A 519 -2.64 24.10 36.65
CA LEU A 519 -3.84 23.73 37.40
C LEU A 519 -3.56 23.40 38.86
N ILE A 520 -2.36 22.94 39.20
CA ILE A 520 -1.93 22.58 40.56
C ILE A 520 -0.76 23.50 40.89
#